data_AF-A0AAE3MG51-F1
#
_entry.id   AF-A0AAE3MG51-F1
#
_cell.length_a   1.000
_cell.length_b   1.000
_cell.length_c   1.000
_cell.angle_alpha   90.00
_cell.angle_beta   90.00
_cell.angle_gamma   90.00
#
_symmetry.space_group_name_H-M   'P 1'
#
loop_
_entity.id
_entity.type
_entity.pdbx_description
1 polymer ?
#
loop_
_entity_poly.entity_id
_entity_poly.type
_entity_poly.pdbx_seq_one_letter_code
_entity_poly.pdbx_strand_id
1 'polypeptide(L)'
;MKTLILTLAVMITTATFAQQGQKNFIDHPYIEVTGKAEMQVQPDMIYIKVDIDEKDTKNKISLEELERKMINQLEKIGVDIKNDVKLKDISSNFKYYFLQKKDIVLSKEYQVLVKNGQTAGRVFLELEKIGISNISIEKVDHSEIEDLRNEVKINAIKAAKEKAGHLAKAINQSAGKAIFIQEQNYMLYRPAVSNAFYMKGDASSLDMEKAKVPEIEFEKIKLEYSILCRFDLM
;
A
#
# COMPACT_ATOMS: atom_id res chain seq x y z
N MET A 1 30.39 -0.83 60.77
CA MET A 1 30.10 0.59 60.48
C MET A 1 30.85 1.10 59.24
N LYS A 2 32.17 0.91 59.11
CA LYS A 2 32.95 1.37 57.94
C LYS A 2 32.51 0.74 56.61
N THR A 3 32.13 -0.54 56.60
CA THR A 3 31.60 -1.24 55.42
C THR A 3 30.21 -0.77 55.00
N LEU A 4 29.37 -0.37 55.96
CA LEU A 4 28.02 0.15 55.71
C LEU A 4 28.05 1.58 55.12
N ILE A 5 29.04 2.38 55.52
CA ILE A 5 29.27 3.73 54.99
C ILE A 5 29.79 3.64 53.55
N LEU A 6 30.65 2.65 53.26
CA LEU A 6 31.20 2.46 51.92
C LEU A 6 30.13 1.99 50.91
N THR A 7 29.24 1.08 51.31
CA THR A 7 28.13 0.64 50.45
C THR A 7 27.12 1.75 50.19
N LEU A 8 26.85 2.61 51.18
CA LEU A 8 25.95 3.75 51.01
C LEU A 8 26.56 4.81 50.07
N ALA A 9 27.87 5.04 50.14
CA ALA A 9 28.57 5.97 49.24
C ALA A 9 28.58 5.49 47.77
N VAL A 10 28.66 4.18 47.54
CA VAL A 10 28.60 3.59 46.18
C VAL A 10 27.18 3.61 45.60
N MET A 11 26.13 3.51 46.40
CA MET A 11 24.74 3.64 45.91
C MET A 11 24.37 5.10 45.55
N ILE A 12 24.98 6.09 46.22
CA ILE A 12 24.71 7.51 45.92
C ILE A 12 25.35 7.93 44.59
N THR A 13 26.49 7.36 44.21
CA THR A 13 27.17 7.69 42.95
C THR A 13 26.54 7.03 41.73
N THR A 14 25.77 5.94 41.87
CA THR A 14 25.04 5.33 40.74
C THR A 14 23.69 5.99 40.48
N ALA A 15 23.12 6.69 41.47
CA ALA A 15 21.86 7.43 41.30
C ALA A 15 22.02 8.71 40.46
N THR A 16 23.22 9.31 40.39
CA THR A 16 23.46 10.55 39.63
C THR A 16 23.65 10.34 38.13
N PHE A 17 23.84 9.10 37.66
CA PHE A 17 23.95 8.79 36.22
C PHE A 17 22.63 8.34 35.58
N ALA A 18 21.54 8.23 36.36
CA ALA A 18 20.24 7.75 35.86
C ALA A 18 19.32 8.87 35.32
N GLN A 19 19.71 10.14 35.42
CA GLN A 19 18.97 11.25 34.82
C GLN A 19 19.56 11.64 33.46
N GLN A 20 19.52 10.71 32.49
CA GLN A 20 19.40 11.14 31.10
C GLN A 20 17.96 11.62 30.87
N GLY A 21 17.58 12.73 31.52
CA GLY A 21 16.43 13.50 31.07
C GLY A 21 16.69 13.87 29.61
N GLN A 22 15.68 13.73 28.76
CA GLN A 22 15.72 14.23 27.39
C GLN A 22 16.36 15.62 27.42
N LYS A 23 17.55 15.76 26.83
CA LYS A 23 18.18 17.06 26.65
C LYS A 23 17.17 17.93 25.91
N ASN A 24 16.54 18.87 26.60
CA ASN A 24 15.80 19.95 25.98
C ASN A 24 16.87 20.83 25.31
N PHE A 25 17.26 20.46 24.09
CA PHE A 25 18.30 21.14 23.29
C PHE A 25 17.91 22.56 22.85
N ILE A 26 16.83 23.13 23.39
CA ILE A 26 16.29 24.42 23.00
C ILE A 26 16.19 25.28 24.26
N ASP A 27 17.23 26.07 24.53
CA ASP A 27 17.30 27.04 25.64
C ASP A 27 16.59 28.37 25.32
N HIS A 28 15.71 28.39 24.31
CA HIS A 28 15.00 29.58 23.84
C HIS A 28 13.49 29.33 23.77
N PRO A 29 12.64 30.36 23.96
CA PRO A 29 11.20 30.22 23.81
C PRO A 29 10.84 29.72 22.40
N TYR A 30 10.00 28.68 22.33
CA TYR A 30 9.54 28.12 21.06
C TYR A 30 8.06 27.78 21.11
N ILE A 31 7.45 27.70 19.94
CA ILE A 31 6.11 27.14 19.75
C ILE A 31 6.22 25.79 19.05
N GLU A 32 5.56 24.79 19.62
CA GLU A 32 5.43 23.46 19.04
C GLU A 32 4.06 23.31 18.40
N VAL A 33 4.03 22.92 17.13
CA VAL A 33 2.80 22.69 16.38
C VAL A 33 2.93 21.46 15.50
N THR A 34 1.81 20.78 15.29
CA THR A 34 1.69 19.72 14.30
C THR A 34 0.95 20.23 13.09
N GLY A 35 1.60 20.19 11.92
CA GLY A 35 0.97 20.40 10.63
C GLY A 35 0.47 19.08 10.06
N LYS A 36 -0.70 19.11 9.41
CA LYS A 36 -1.29 17.96 8.74
C LYS A 36 -1.67 18.36 7.33
N ALA A 37 -1.48 17.44 6.40
CA ALA A 37 -1.99 17.55 5.04
C ALA A 37 -2.46 16.18 4.55
N GLU A 38 -3.45 16.21 3.67
CA GLU A 38 -3.99 15.03 3.04
C GLU A 38 -4.20 15.25 1.54
N MET A 39 -4.15 14.16 0.78
CA MET A 39 -4.42 14.11 -0.65
C MET A 39 -5.08 12.78 -0.98
N GLN A 40 -6.00 12.81 -1.94
CA GLN A 40 -6.59 11.60 -2.52
C GLN A 40 -6.24 11.55 -4.00
N VAL A 41 -5.63 10.45 -4.43
CA VAL A 41 -5.22 10.24 -5.82
C VAL A 41 -5.88 9.00 -6.40
N GLN A 42 -6.30 9.09 -7.67
CA GLN A 42 -6.84 7.93 -8.39
C GLN A 42 -5.68 6.99 -8.74
N PRO A 43 -5.73 5.69 -8.40
CA PRO A 43 -4.69 4.76 -8.82
C PRO A 43 -4.60 4.62 -10.34
N ASP A 44 -3.37 4.53 -10.83
CA ASP A 44 -3.04 4.24 -12.23
C ASP A 44 -2.23 2.94 -12.40
N MET A 45 -1.99 2.21 -11.29
CA MET A 45 -1.31 0.92 -11.28
C MET A 45 -2.12 -0.10 -10.48
N ILE A 46 -2.77 -1.03 -11.17
CA ILE A 46 -3.53 -2.13 -10.56
C ILE A 46 -2.83 -3.44 -10.90
N TYR A 47 -2.33 -4.11 -9.86
CA TYR A 47 -1.65 -5.38 -9.94
C TYR A 47 -2.65 -6.50 -9.71
N ILE A 48 -2.85 -7.32 -10.74
CA ILE A 48 -3.76 -8.45 -10.74
C ILE A 48 -2.92 -9.73 -10.67
N LYS A 49 -3.21 -10.58 -9.69
CA LYS A 49 -2.66 -11.92 -9.58
C LYS A 49 -3.54 -12.87 -10.38
N VAL A 50 -2.93 -13.65 -11.26
CA VAL A 50 -3.61 -14.66 -12.08
C VAL A 50 -2.91 -15.98 -11.84
N ASP A 51 -3.59 -16.91 -11.20
CA ASP A 51 -3.13 -18.28 -11.05
C ASP A 51 -3.74 -19.13 -12.16
N ILE A 52 -2.91 -19.91 -12.85
CA ILE A 52 -3.37 -20.94 -13.78
C ILE A 52 -2.86 -22.31 -13.34
N ASP A 53 -3.73 -23.31 -13.36
CA ASP A 53 -3.35 -24.70 -13.11
C ASP A 53 -3.91 -25.68 -14.16
N GLU A 54 -3.32 -26.88 -14.23
CA GLU A 54 -3.75 -27.94 -15.16
C GLU A 54 -5.16 -28.49 -14.88
N LYS A 55 -5.75 -28.20 -13.71
CA LYS A 55 -7.07 -28.67 -13.28
C LYS A 55 -8.19 -27.67 -13.54
N ASP A 56 -7.87 -26.40 -13.74
CA ASP A 56 -8.83 -25.30 -13.96
C ASP A 56 -9.68 -25.49 -15.22
N THR A 57 -9.27 -26.37 -16.14
CA THR A 57 -10.05 -26.69 -17.32
C THR A 57 -10.80 -28.01 -17.18
N LYS A 58 -12.14 -27.93 -17.15
CA LYS A 58 -13.06 -29.08 -17.26
C LYS A 58 -12.74 -29.99 -18.48
N ASN A 59 -12.01 -29.47 -19.46
CA ASN A 59 -11.69 -30.09 -20.74
C ASN A 59 -10.25 -30.66 -20.84
N LYS A 60 -9.46 -30.73 -19.76
CA LYS A 60 -8.07 -31.26 -19.77
C LYS A 60 -7.17 -30.53 -20.79
N ILE A 61 -7.24 -29.21 -20.81
CA ILE A 61 -6.39 -28.36 -21.66
C ILE A 61 -5.01 -28.30 -21.02
N SER A 62 -3.93 -28.37 -21.80
CA SER A 62 -2.58 -28.26 -21.25
C SER A 62 -2.34 -26.85 -20.70
N LEU A 63 -1.43 -26.74 -19.72
CA LEU A 63 -1.10 -25.46 -19.11
C LEU A 63 -0.55 -24.46 -20.14
N GLU A 64 0.23 -24.93 -21.11
CA GLU A 64 0.80 -24.11 -22.19
C GLU A 64 -0.29 -23.56 -23.12
N GLU A 65 -1.32 -24.38 -23.41
CA GLU A 65 -2.44 -23.91 -24.22
C GLU A 65 -3.26 -22.88 -23.45
N LEU A 66 -3.47 -23.07 -22.14
CA LEU A 66 -4.16 -22.10 -21.29
C LEU A 66 -3.38 -20.79 -21.17
N GLU A 67 -2.06 -20.85 -21.00
CA GLU A 67 -1.15 -19.70 -21.00
C GLU A 67 -1.24 -18.92 -22.32
N ARG A 68 -1.20 -19.62 -23.46
CA ARG A 68 -1.34 -18.96 -24.77
C ARG A 68 -2.71 -18.30 -24.94
N LYS A 69 -3.79 -18.94 -24.46
CA LYS A 69 -5.14 -18.34 -24.48
C LYS A 69 -5.21 -17.10 -23.60
N MET A 70 -4.63 -17.15 -22.40
CA MET A 70 -4.54 -16.02 -21.49
C MET A 70 -3.83 -14.83 -22.15
N ILE A 71 -2.63 -15.05 -22.67
CA ILE A 71 -1.84 -14.02 -23.36
C ILE A 71 -2.63 -13.39 -24.51
N ASN A 72 -3.24 -14.22 -25.36
CA ASN A 72 -4.05 -13.73 -26.49
C ASN A 72 -5.26 -12.90 -26.04
N GLN A 73 -5.91 -13.24 -24.92
CA GLN A 73 -7.04 -12.46 -24.41
C GLN A 73 -6.57 -11.13 -23.81
N LEU A 74 -5.45 -11.14 -23.09
CA LEU A 74 -4.84 -9.92 -22.54
C LEU A 74 -4.41 -8.95 -23.66
N GLU A 75 -3.80 -9.45 -24.75
CA GLU A 75 -3.44 -8.62 -25.91
C GLU A 75 -4.66 -7.97 -26.56
N LYS A 76 -5.76 -8.72 -26.72
CA LYS A 76 -7.00 -8.21 -27.34
C LYS A 76 -7.64 -7.06 -26.55
N ILE A 77 -7.50 -7.05 -25.23
CA ILE A 77 -8.00 -5.96 -24.39
C ILE A 77 -6.96 -4.84 -24.20
N GLY A 78 -5.82 -4.92 -24.91
CA GLY A 78 -4.82 -3.87 -24.99
C GLY A 78 -3.78 -3.88 -23.86
N VAL A 79 -3.56 -5.00 -23.19
CA VAL A 79 -2.47 -5.18 -22.21
C VAL A 79 -1.17 -5.45 -22.96
N ASP A 80 -0.08 -4.76 -22.58
CA ASP A 80 1.24 -5.01 -23.15
C ASP A 80 1.89 -6.23 -22.46
N ILE A 81 1.93 -7.36 -23.15
CA ILE A 81 2.45 -8.61 -22.58
C ILE A 81 3.91 -8.50 -22.14
N LYS A 82 4.72 -7.73 -22.86
CA LYS A 82 6.16 -7.63 -22.55
C LYS A 82 6.39 -6.83 -21.27
N ASN A 83 5.66 -5.74 -21.11
CA ASN A 83 5.88 -4.79 -20.04
C ASN A 83 4.99 -5.05 -18.82
N ASP A 84 3.73 -5.42 -19.03
CA ASP A 84 2.70 -5.46 -18.01
C ASP A 84 2.40 -6.87 -17.48
N VAL A 85 2.85 -7.92 -18.17
CA VAL A 85 2.66 -9.32 -17.71
C VAL A 85 4.00 -9.91 -17.26
N LYS A 86 4.05 -10.38 -16.00
CA LYS A 86 5.23 -10.99 -15.40
C LYS A 86 4.87 -12.33 -14.77
N LEU A 87 5.71 -13.34 -14.99
CA LEU A 87 5.63 -14.59 -14.26
C LEU A 87 6.24 -14.38 -12.86
N LYS A 88 5.45 -14.62 -11.82
CA LYS A 88 5.88 -14.50 -10.42
C LYS A 88 6.42 -15.80 -9.86
N ASP A 89 5.70 -16.89 -10.08
CA ASP A 89 6.06 -18.17 -9.52
C ASP A 89 5.65 -19.33 -10.43
N ILE A 90 6.36 -20.46 -10.29
CA ILE A 90 6.01 -21.73 -10.89
C ILE A 90 6.09 -22.78 -9.78
N SER A 91 4.99 -23.45 -9.49
CA SER A 91 4.93 -24.48 -8.46
C SER A 91 4.38 -25.80 -9.02
N SER A 92 4.89 -26.90 -8.47
CA SER A 92 4.44 -28.26 -8.81
C SER A 92 3.94 -28.93 -7.53
N ASN A 93 2.62 -29.01 -7.37
CA ASN A 93 2.02 -29.62 -6.20
C ASN A 93 1.87 -31.13 -6.38
N PHE A 94 2.63 -31.90 -5.60
CA PHE A 94 2.49 -33.35 -5.50
C PHE A 94 1.35 -33.69 -4.53
N LYS A 95 0.22 -34.20 -5.04
CA LYS A 95 -0.81 -34.78 -4.16
C LYS A 95 -0.50 -36.25 -3.89
N TYR A 96 -0.09 -36.56 -2.66
CA TYR A 96 0.02 -37.95 -2.20
C TYR A 96 -1.37 -38.47 -1.84
N TYR A 97 -1.97 -39.25 -2.74
CA TYR A 97 -3.10 -40.11 -2.38
C TYR A 97 -2.55 -41.48 -1.98
N PHE A 98 -2.86 -41.91 -0.75
CA PHE A 98 -2.29 -43.10 -0.11
C PHE A 98 -2.52 -44.43 -0.87
N LEU A 99 -3.28 -44.46 -1.98
CA LEU A 99 -3.50 -45.65 -2.81
C LEU A 99 -3.66 -45.44 -4.33
N GLN A 100 -3.55 -44.23 -4.90
CA GLN A 100 -3.76 -44.03 -6.36
C GLN A 100 -2.84 -42.97 -6.97
N LYS A 101 -2.66 -43.09 -8.30
CA LYS A 101 -1.68 -42.41 -9.19
C LYS A 101 -1.23 -41.00 -8.76
N LYS A 102 0.07 -40.74 -8.91
CA LYS A 102 0.70 -39.42 -8.79
C LYS A 102 0.13 -38.48 -9.85
N ASP A 103 -0.88 -37.68 -9.49
CA ASP A 103 -1.24 -36.49 -10.25
C ASP A 103 -0.36 -35.35 -9.77
N ILE A 104 0.66 -35.02 -10.57
CA ILE A 104 1.45 -33.79 -10.43
C ILE A 104 0.60 -32.68 -11.03
N VAL A 105 0.33 -31.62 -10.27
CA VAL A 105 -0.35 -30.42 -10.79
C VAL A 105 0.67 -29.32 -10.92
N LEU A 106 0.96 -28.91 -12.14
CA LEU A 106 1.75 -27.72 -12.41
C LEU A 106 0.86 -26.49 -12.33
N SER A 107 1.33 -25.46 -11.65
CA SER A 107 0.66 -24.17 -11.48
C SER A 107 1.64 -23.04 -11.75
N LYS A 108 1.16 -21.98 -12.39
CA LYS A 108 1.93 -20.74 -12.63
C LYS A 108 1.16 -19.55 -12.09
N GLU A 109 1.87 -18.65 -11.43
CA GLU A 109 1.33 -17.37 -10.97
C GLU A 109 1.86 -16.24 -11.86
N TYR A 110 0.96 -15.45 -12.42
CA TYR A 110 1.29 -14.25 -13.18
C TYR A 110 0.82 -13.01 -12.44
N GLN A 111 1.59 -11.94 -12.58
CA GLN A 111 1.19 -10.59 -12.25
C GLN A 111 0.88 -9.85 -13.55
N VAL A 112 -0.33 -9.30 -13.65
CA VAL A 112 -0.78 -8.45 -14.75
C VAL A 112 -0.99 -7.03 -14.21
N LEU A 113 -0.31 -6.05 -14.81
CA LEU A 113 -0.46 -4.64 -14.49
C LEU A 113 -1.48 -3.99 -15.44
N VAL A 114 -2.45 -3.27 -14.91
CA VAL A 114 -3.40 -2.48 -15.71
C VAL A 114 -3.58 -1.08 -15.15
N LYS A 115 -4.03 -0.15 -16.01
CA LYS A 115 -4.05 1.28 -15.70
C LYS A 115 -5.27 1.77 -14.91
N ASN A 116 -6.38 1.05 -14.95
CA ASN A 116 -7.63 1.51 -14.30
C ASN A 116 -8.59 0.35 -14.02
N GLY A 117 -9.62 0.65 -13.22
CA GLY A 117 -10.65 -0.32 -12.82
C GLY A 117 -11.44 -0.91 -13.98
N GLN A 118 -11.63 -0.16 -15.06
CA GLN A 118 -12.34 -0.65 -16.24
C GLN A 118 -11.55 -1.77 -16.94
N THR A 119 -10.25 -1.56 -17.18
CA THR A 119 -9.38 -2.59 -17.76
C THR A 119 -9.24 -3.78 -16.81
N ALA A 120 -9.15 -3.54 -15.50
CA ALA A 120 -9.14 -4.62 -14.51
C ALA A 120 -10.41 -5.47 -14.60
N GLY A 121 -11.61 -4.87 -14.63
CA GLY A 121 -12.87 -5.61 -14.81
C GLY A 121 -12.91 -6.42 -16.11
N ARG A 122 -12.37 -5.86 -17.22
CA ARG A 122 -12.25 -6.60 -18.49
C ARG A 122 -11.30 -7.80 -18.39
N VAL A 123 -10.19 -7.68 -17.67
CA VAL A 123 -9.28 -8.82 -17.41
C VAL A 123 -10.05 -9.96 -16.74
N PHE A 124 -10.79 -9.68 -15.67
CA PHE A 124 -11.58 -10.70 -14.97
C PHE A 124 -12.58 -11.38 -15.91
N LEU A 125 -13.36 -10.59 -16.66
CA LEU A 125 -14.37 -11.12 -17.58
C LEU A 125 -13.79 -11.94 -18.73
N GLU A 126 -12.73 -11.47 -19.39
CA GLU A 126 -12.17 -12.17 -20.56
C GLU A 126 -11.41 -13.43 -20.18
N LEU A 127 -10.77 -13.45 -19.00
CA LEU A 127 -10.11 -14.64 -18.48
C LEU A 127 -11.11 -15.68 -17.97
N GLU A 128 -12.22 -15.25 -17.36
CA GLU A 128 -13.31 -16.16 -16.96
C GLU A 128 -13.90 -16.91 -18.17
N LYS A 129 -14.09 -16.23 -19.31
CA LYS A 129 -14.60 -16.84 -20.56
C LYS A 129 -13.74 -18.00 -21.07
N ILE A 130 -12.44 -18.01 -20.76
CA ILE A 130 -11.51 -19.08 -21.15
C ILE A 130 -11.23 -20.08 -20.02
N GLY A 131 -11.95 -19.97 -18.91
CA GLY A 131 -11.87 -20.91 -17.77
C GLY A 131 -10.82 -20.56 -16.72
N ILE A 132 -10.20 -19.38 -16.78
CA ILE A 132 -9.28 -18.90 -15.74
C ILE A 132 -10.08 -18.08 -14.75
N SER A 133 -10.22 -18.58 -13.53
CA SER A 133 -11.07 -17.95 -12.50
C SER A 133 -10.35 -17.61 -11.21
N ASN A 134 -9.16 -18.19 -10.96
CA ASN A 134 -8.35 -17.86 -9.80
C ASN A 134 -7.56 -16.56 -10.04
N ILE A 135 -8.30 -15.46 -10.01
CA ILE A 135 -7.81 -14.10 -10.28
C ILE A 135 -8.15 -13.22 -9.09
N SER A 136 -7.20 -12.41 -8.63
CA SER A 136 -7.43 -11.46 -7.53
C SER A 136 -6.62 -10.17 -7.69
N ILE A 137 -7.08 -9.09 -7.05
CA ILE A 137 -6.33 -7.84 -6.98
C ILE A 137 -5.28 -7.98 -5.87
N GLU A 138 -4.01 -7.91 -6.24
CA GLU A 138 -2.90 -8.03 -5.31
C GLU A 138 -2.54 -6.70 -4.67
N LYS A 139 -2.49 -5.63 -5.49
CA LYS A 139 -2.09 -4.31 -5.06
C LYS A 139 -2.69 -3.25 -5.97
N VAL A 140 -2.98 -2.09 -5.39
CA VAL A 140 -3.37 -0.87 -6.09
C VAL A 140 -2.38 0.23 -5.70
N ASP A 141 -1.83 0.94 -6.66
CA ASP A 141 -0.78 1.95 -6.47
C ASP A 141 -0.88 3.10 -7.48
N HIS A 142 0.04 4.07 -7.35
CA HIS A 142 0.23 5.16 -8.29
C HIS A 142 1.67 5.21 -8.82
N SER A 143 1.86 5.48 -10.11
CA SER A 143 3.19 5.57 -10.75
C SER A 143 4.08 6.66 -10.13
N GLU A 144 3.48 7.78 -9.73
CA GLU A 144 4.14 8.92 -9.08
C GLU A 144 3.96 8.95 -7.55
N ILE A 145 3.68 7.79 -6.92
CA ILE A 145 3.30 7.78 -5.50
C ILE A 145 4.33 8.44 -4.57
N GLU A 146 5.63 8.30 -4.84
CA GLU A 146 6.67 8.90 -3.99
C GLU A 146 6.69 10.44 -4.09
N ASP A 147 6.46 10.99 -5.29
CA ASP A 147 6.42 12.44 -5.49
C ASP A 147 5.19 13.05 -4.81
N LEU A 148 4.03 12.38 -4.93
CA LEU A 148 2.80 12.80 -4.25
C LEU A 148 2.98 12.75 -2.73
N ARG A 149 3.65 11.72 -2.18
CA ARG A 149 3.96 11.65 -0.74
C ARG A 149 4.83 12.83 -0.31
N ASN A 150 5.86 13.16 -1.09
CA ASN A 150 6.72 14.31 -0.80
C ASN A 150 5.93 15.62 -0.85
N GLU A 151 5.03 15.78 -1.81
CA GLU A 151 4.16 16.95 -1.91
C GLU A 151 3.29 17.13 -0.67
N VAL A 152 2.62 16.06 -0.21
CA VAL A 152 1.77 16.12 0.99
C VAL A 152 2.60 16.44 2.23
N LYS A 153 3.82 15.90 2.36
CA LYS A 153 4.74 16.25 3.46
C LYS A 153 5.13 17.73 3.43
N ILE A 154 5.46 18.27 2.27
CA ILE A 154 5.76 19.70 2.10
C ILE A 154 4.55 20.55 2.51
N ASN A 155 3.34 20.14 2.11
CA ASN A 155 2.11 20.82 2.48
C ASN A 155 1.86 20.75 4.00
N ALA A 156 2.16 19.63 4.65
CA ALA A 156 2.07 19.52 6.11
C ALA A 156 3.04 20.47 6.83
N ILE A 157 4.27 20.64 6.34
CA ILE A 157 5.23 21.63 6.90
C ILE A 157 4.72 23.06 6.70
N LYS A 158 4.19 23.39 5.52
CA LYS A 158 3.61 24.71 5.25
C LYS A 158 2.44 25.00 6.20
N ALA A 159 1.56 24.02 6.41
CA ALA A 159 0.45 24.11 7.35
C ALA A 159 0.94 24.27 8.81
N ALA A 160 2.02 23.59 9.21
CA ALA A 160 2.63 23.78 10.52
C ALA A 160 3.14 25.22 10.69
N LYS A 161 3.86 25.74 9.69
CA LYS A 161 4.40 27.12 9.72
C LYS A 161 3.29 28.17 9.82
N GLU A 162 2.23 28.03 9.02
CA GLU A 162 1.08 28.93 9.07
C GLU A 162 0.39 28.89 10.43
N LYS A 163 0.16 27.68 10.97
CA LYS A 163 -0.44 27.47 12.30
C LYS A 163 0.40 28.12 13.40
N ALA A 164 1.72 27.93 13.40
CA ALA A 164 2.61 28.57 14.37
C ALA A 164 2.51 30.10 14.29
N GLY A 165 2.48 30.66 13.07
CA GLY A 165 2.31 32.09 12.85
C GLY A 165 1.00 32.65 13.40
N HIS A 166 -0.12 31.95 13.19
CA HIS A 166 -1.42 32.36 13.73
C HIS A 166 -1.48 32.30 15.26
N LEU A 167 -0.96 31.22 15.85
CA LEU A 167 -0.96 31.04 17.30
C LEU A 167 -0.05 32.05 18.01
N ALA A 168 1.15 32.31 17.48
CA ALA A 168 2.05 33.31 18.04
C ALA A 168 1.45 34.73 18.01
N LYS A 169 0.79 35.09 16.90
CA LYS A 169 0.13 36.40 16.76
C LYS A 169 -0.95 36.64 17.81
N ALA A 170 -1.67 35.61 18.25
CA ALA A 170 -2.73 35.72 19.26
C ALA A 170 -2.21 36.24 20.62
N ILE A 171 -0.91 36.10 20.88
CA ILE A 171 -0.24 36.57 22.11
C ILE A 171 0.76 37.69 21.84
N ASN A 172 0.61 38.42 20.73
CA ASN A 172 1.50 39.50 20.29
C ASN A 172 2.97 39.07 20.09
N GLN A 173 3.18 37.82 19.67
CA GLN A 173 4.48 37.28 19.28
C GLN A 173 4.48 36.89 17.80
N SER A 174 5.63 36.49 17.29
CA SER A 174 5.82 35.97 15.94
C SER A 174 6.58 34.64 15.94
N ALA A 175 6.22 33.75 15.03
CA ALA A 175 6.96 32.51 14.81
C ALA A 175 8.16 32.78 13.90
N GLY A 176 9.36 32.50 14.41
CA GLY A 176 10.64 32.65 13.75
C GLY A 176 11.05 31.45 12.91
N LYS A 177 12.35 31.15 12.88
CA LYS A 177 12.90 30.03 12.11
C LYS A 177 12.49 28.69 12.72
N ALA A 178 12.41 27.66 11.88
CA ALA A 178 12.24 26.29 12.34
C ALA A 178 13.53 25.82 13.03
N ILE A 179 13.39 25.22 14.20
CA ILE A 179 14.51 24.68 15.01
C ILE A 179 14.41 23.17 15.18
N PHE A 180 13.25 22.59 14.88
CA PHE A 180 13.03 21.16 14.90
C PHE A 180 11.93 20.80 13.91
N ILE A 181 12.14 19.75 13.12
CA ILE A 181 11.14 19.16 12.22
C ILE A 181 11.25 17.65 12.38
N GLN A 182 10.11 17.01 12.66
CA GLN A 182 10.02 15.56 12.78
C GLN A 182 8.75 15.07 12.11
N GLU A 183 8.91 14.17 11.14
CA GLU A 183 7.79 13.39 10.62
C GLU A 183 7.26 12.48 11.73
N GLN A 184 5.99 12.67 12.11
CA GLN A 184 5.35 11.83 13.11
C GLN A 184 4.90 10.53 12.44
N ASN A 185 5.08 9.41 13.16
CA ASN A 185 4.98 8.04 12.68
C ASN A 185 4.05 7.85 11.47
N TYR A 186 4.67 7.42 10.39
CA TYR A 186 4.06 6.88 9.20
C TYR A 186 3.35 5.56 9.55
N MET A 187 2.02 5.56 9.66
CA MET A 187 1.30 4.32 9.38
C MET A 187 1.41 4.11 7.87
N LEU A 188 2.19 3.11 7.46
CA LEU A 188 2.15 2.59 6.09
C LEU A 188 0.68 2.36 5.74
N TYR A 189 0.12 3.25 4.92
CA TYR A 189 -1.19 3.03 4.32
C TYR A 189 -1.04 1.79 3.44
N ARG A 190 -1.42 0.64 3.99
CA ARG A 190 -1.77 -0.53 3.20
C ARG A 190 -3.21 -0.28 2.80
N PRO A 191 -3.51 0.05 1.53
CA PRO A 191 -4.89 -0.03 1.07
C PRO A 191 -5.36 -1.42 1.45
N ALA A 192 -6.40 -1.50 2.28
CA ALA A 192 -7.07 -2.75 2.50
C ALA A 192 -7.65 -3.10 1.13
N VAL A 193 -6.98 -3.96 0.37
CA VAL A 193 -7.58 -4.66 -0.74
C VAL A 193 -8.71 -5.47 -0.11
N SER A 194 -9.91 -4.87 -0.08
CA SER A 194 -11.09 -5.63 0.24
C SER A 194 -11.16 -6.69 -0.85
N ASN A 195 -11.15 -7.97 -0.46
CA ASN A 195 -11.28 -9.11 -1.36
C ASN A 195 -12.66 -9.18 -2.04
N ALA A 196 -13.36 -8.05 -2.12
CA ALA A 196 -14.75 -7.89 -2.48
C ALA A 196 -14.86 -7.02 -3.74
N PHE A 197 -14.05 -7.31 -4.76
CA PHE A 197 -14.46 -6.97 -6.12
C PHE A 197 -15.59 -7.93 -6.52
N TYR A 198 -16.75 -7.78 -5.89
CA TYR A 198 -17.95 -8.51 -6.27
C TYR A 198 -18.52 -7.81 -7.50
N MET A 199 -18.16 -8.29 -8.69
CA MET A 199 -19.10 -8.16 -9.80
C MET A 199 -20.34 -8.95 -9.40
N LYS A 200 -21.34 -8.25 -8.88
CA LYS A 200 -22.67 -8.81 -8.61
C LYS A 200 -23.29 -9.16 -9.96
N GLY A 201 -22.97 -10.35 -10.45
CA GLY A 201 -23.64 -10.96 -11.60
C GLY A 201 -25.08 -11.24 -11.19
N ASP A 202 -26.01 -10.44 -11.70
CA ASP A 202 -27.39 -10.89 -11.81
C ASP A 202 -27.37 -12.06 -12.82
N ALA A 203 -27.30 -13.27 -12.29
CA ALA A 203 -27.25 -14.52 -13.03
C ALA A 203 -28.64 -14.88 -13.61
N SER A 204 -29.39 -13.87 -14.06
CA SER A 204 -30.65 -14.09 -14.75
C SER A 204 -30.83 -13.08 -15.89
N SER A 205 -30.68 -13.60 -17.10
CA SER A 205 -31.19 -13.06 -18.37
C SER A 205 -30.43 -11.91 -19.06
N LEU A 206 -29.96 -12.26 -20.27
CA LEU A 206 -29.86 -11.45 -21.50
C LEU A 206 -28.54 -10.66 -21.76
N ASP A 207 -27.89 -11.05 -22.86
CA ASP A 207 -26.87 -10.33 -23.63
C ASP A 207 -25.57 -9.88 -22.91
N MET A 208 -24.68 -10.85 -22.67
CA MET A 208 -23.27 -10.61 -22.28
C MET A 208 -22.47 -9.74 -23.27
N GLU A 209 -22.96 -9.55 -24.49
CA GLU A 209 -22.31 -8.69 -25.50
C GLU A 209 -22.57 -7.18 -25.27
N LYS A 210 -23.56 -6.83 -24.43
CA LYS A 210 -23.97 -5.44 -24.13
C LYS A 210 -23.94 -5.08 -22.65
N ALA A 211 -23.45 -5.95 -21.78
CA ALA A 211 -23.22 -5.60 -20.39
C ALA A 211 -22.14 -4.51 -20.33
N LYS A 212 -22.56 -3.23 -20.30
CA LYS A 212 -21.70 -2.13 -19.89
C LYS A 212 -21.20 -2.50 -18.51
N VAL A 213 -19.93 -2.90 -18.43
CA VAL A 213 -19.21 -2.98 -17.15
C VAL A 213 -19.51 -1.66 -16.46
N PRO A 214 -20.20 -1.66 -15.31
CA PRO A 214 -20.47 -0.41 -14.60
C PRO A 214 -19.13 0.28 -14.38
N GLU A 215 -19.09 1.60 -14.47
CA GLU A 215 -17.88 2.38 -14.21
C GLU A 215 -17.55 2.30 -12.71
N ILE A 216 -17.00 1.15 -12.30
CA ILE A 216 -16.54 0.89 -10.94
C ILE A 216 -15.07 1.26 -10.94
N GLU A 217 -14.79 2.42 -10.37
CA GLU A 217 -13.43 2.87 -10.11
C GLU A 217 -12.95 2.29 -8.78
N PHE A 218 -11.64 2.01 -8.68
CA PHE A 218 -11.03 1.70 -7.39
C PHE A 218 -11.10 2.93 -6.48
N GLU A 219 -11.20 2.68 -5.18
CA GLU A 219 -11.08 3.73 -4.17
C GLU A 219 -9.76 4.50 -4.36
N LYS A 220 -9.83 5.81 -4.13
CA LYS A 220 -8.65 6.68 -4.21
C LYS A 220 -7.67 6.31 -3.11
N ILE A 221 -6.38 6.34 -3.46
CA ILE A 221 -5.30 6.18 -2.49
C ILE A 221 -5.27 7.43 -1.62
N LYS A 222 -5.49 7.24 -0.31
CA LYS A 222 -5.41 8.33 0.68
C LYS A 222 -3.96 8.48 1.14
N LEU A 223 -3.40 9.66 0.94
CA LEU A 223 -2.12 10.09 1.49
C LEU A 223 -2.40 11.05 2.63
N GLU A 224 -1.90 10.78 3.83
CA GLU A 224 -2.05 11.64 5.00
C GLU A 224 -0.73 11.69 5.77
N TYR A 225 -0.23 12.90 6.02
CA TYR A 225 1.02 13.10 6.73
C TYR A 225 0.87 14.13 7.83
N SER A 226 1.53 13.83 8.96
CA SER A 226 1.57 14.66 10.16
C SER A 226 3.03 14.97 10.49
N ILE A 227 3.38 16.25 10.59
CA ILE A 227 4.73 16.70 10.85
C ILE A 227 4.74 17.63 12.05
N LEU A 228 5.53 17.26 13.06
CA LEU A 228 5.80 18.07 14.24
C LEU A 228 6.88 19.09 13.89
N CYS A 229 6.59 20.37 14.12
CA CYS A 229 7.55 21.44 13.93
C CYS A 229 7.65 22.27 15.21
N ARG A 230 8.88 22.70 15.53
CA ARG A 230 9.12 23.75 16.53
C ARG A 230 9.70 24.96 15.84
N PHE A 231 9.18 26.13 16.17
CA PHE A 231 9.65 27.42 15.69
C PHE A 231 10.06 28.29 16.87
N ASP A 232 11.14 29.05 16.72
CA ASP A 232 11.50 30.08 17.70
C ASP A 232 10.33 31.06 17.88
N LEU A 233 10.08 31.53 19.10
CA LEU A 233 9.16 32.64 19.36
C LEU A 233 9.94 33.95 19.49
N MET A 234 9.49 34.98 18.79
CA MET A 234 10.05 36.34 18.79
C MET A 234 9.01 37.37 19.18
#